data_AF-A0A7D8UYC2-F1
#
_entry.id   AF-A0A7D8UYC2-F1
#
_cell.length_a   1.000
_cell.length_b   1.000
_cell.length_c   1.000
_cell.angle_alpha   90.00
_cell.angle_beta   90.00
_cell.angle_gamma   90.00
#
_symmetry.space_group_name_H-M   'P 1'
#
loop_
_entity.id
_entity.type
_entity.pdbx_description
1 polymer ?
#
loop_
_entity_poly.entity_id
_entity_poly.type
_entity_poly.pdbx_seq_one_letter_code
_entity_poly.pdbx_strand_id
1 'polypeptide(L)'
;MYKKLGSHTDLRRMKDGKLGGQFWSVYIELNIESRVQILYVLMTQIARNALEQIDVAKRFIREYSELHYWETASCVMKAFNSGSIASMLGVEGLHQAGSSIAVIRQFYDLGVRYITLTHNCDNPFSTAASTVTMTGKDGGLTDFGKAGVKEMNRLGMMIDLIVFSHTGCYALAKNFRNAPDDVITQLKTNAGIIMIYFASKFLDLEHPQNANVETVVDDIFHANLISTCLCKGGDFDDTINIAKGINDVSVLGAGELGSPMLASLAAKSKPSTSTLTVLLRPQTISNPSKAAELDTFHSLGISFLPGDIATSSVPELVALFEPYDLIISCLGFASGPGSQVKICTAVLEAGVSRYVPWQFGVDYDIIGRGSAQTLFDEQLDVRDLLRAQGGTEWVIISTGMFTSFLFEPYFGVVDLSAGHAIVRGLGGWENKVTVTSPGDIGKLTAEILFAEPRIRNQVVYTAGETISYGELADLVESVTGKKVQREEWSVEAMKARLKEDPDDALQKYRVVFAEGKGVSWDMEQTFNAQKQIETEDVRSWVLQNVTKGVWSAA
;
A
#
# COMPACT_ATOMS: atom_id res chain seq x y z
N MET A 1 2.21 20.25 7.51
CA MET A 1 2.88 19.74 6.30
C MET A 1 3.80 18.59 6.71
N TYR A 2 3.36 17.34 6.57
CA TYR A 2 4.33 16.24 6.52
C TYR A 2 4.97 16.32 5.13
N LYS A 3 6.14 16.97 5.06
CA LYS A 3 6.96 16.91 3.84
C LYS A 3 7.27 15.43 3.61
N LYS A 4 6.90 14.89 2.45
CA LYS A 4 7.46 13.63 1.93
C LYS A 4 8.96 13.74 2.14
N LEU A 5 9.54 12.85 2.92
CA LEU A 5 10.99 12.72 2.94
C LEU A 5 11.39 12.47 1.49
N GLY A 6 12.35 13.23 0.96
CA GLY A 6 12.89 12.98 -0.37
C GLY A 6 13.76 11.71 -0.44
N SER A 7 13.66 10.86 0.58
CA SER A 7 14.45 9.66 0.85
C SER A 7 13.48 8.61 1.40
N HIS A 8 13.76 7.34 1.11
CA HIS A 8 12.98 6.21 1.60
C HIS A 8 13.38 5.80 3.02
N THR A 9 14.38 6.49 3.60
CA THR A 9 15.01 6.15 4.87
C THR A 9 14.78 7.23 5.92
N ASP A 10 14.37 6.81 7.12
CA ASP A 10 14.30 7.66 8.31
C ASP A 10 14.66 6.89 9.58
N LEU A 11 14.98 7.60 10.65
CA LEU A 11 15.42 6.98 11.92
C LEU A 11 14.38 6.04 12.52
N ARG A 12 13.08 6.30 12.34
CA ARG A 12 12.02 5.44 12.84
C ARG A 12 11.97 4.14 12.03
N ARG A 13 11.96 4.23 10.70
CA ARG A 13 12.03 3.07 9.80
C ARG A 13 13.31 2.25 10.02
N MET A 14 14.45 2.89 10.24
CA MET A 14 15.70 2.21 10.57
C MET A 14 15.60 1.41 11.88
N LYS A 15 14.98 1.98 12.93
CA LYS A 15 14.74 1.29 14.22
C LYS A 15 13.74 0.14 14.08
N ASP A 16 12.60 0.41 13.46
CA ASP A 16 11.51 -0.57 13.29
C ASP A 16 11.95 -1.75 12.40
N GLY A 17 12.73 -1.45 11.35
CA GLY A 17 13.37 -2.43 10.46
C GLY A 17 14.58 -3.15 11.07
N LYS A 18 14.96 -2.83 12.31
CA LYS A 18 16.12 -3.39 13.03
C LYS A 18 17.43 -3.25 12.25
N LEU A 19 17.63 -2.12 11.57
CA LEU A 19 18.85 -1.84 10.84
C LEU A 19 20.03 -1.75 11.82
N GLY A 20 20.97 -2.68 11.72
CA GLY A 20 22.15 -2.71 12.61
C GLY A 20 23.33 -1.87 12.13
N GLY A 21 23.40 -1.58 10.84
CA GLY A 21 24.38 -0.65 10.30
C GLY A 21 24.10 -0.23 8.87
N GLN A 22 24.62 0.94 8.50
CA GLN A 22 24.44 1.61 7.22
C GLN A 22 25.81 2.06 6.70
N PHE A 23 26.07 1.84 5.41
CA PHE A 23 27.11 2.57 4.70
C PHE A 23 26.50 3.84 4.10
N TRP A 24 27.01 5.00 4.49
CA TRP A 24 26.65 6.28 3.90
C TRP A 24 27.48 6.48 2.64
N SER A 25 26.79 6.66 1.51
CA SER A 25 27.41 6.85 0.21
C SER A 25 28.13 8.19 0.14
N VAL A 26 29.40 8.13 -0.23
CA VAL A 26 30.23 9.25 -0.67
C VAL A 26 30.25 9.14 -2.20
N TYR A 27 29.27 9.78 -2.82
CA TYR A 27 29.08 9.76 -4.26
C TYR A 27 29.34 11.13 -4.87
N ILE A 28 30.10 11.16 -5.97
CA ILE A 28 30.32 12.34 -6.80
C ILE A 28 29.95 11.99 -8.23
N GLU A 29 28.94 12.69 -8.75
CA GLU A 29 28.49 12.56 -10.12
C GLU A 29 29.52 13.09 -11.12
N LEU A 30 29.67 12.36 -12.22
CA LEU A 30 30.48 12.75 -13.36
C LEU A 30 29.57 13.27 -14.46
N ASN A 31 29.66 14.56 -14.79
CA ASN A 31 28.95 15.10 -15.95
C ASN A 31 29.71 14.74 -17.24
N ILE A 32 29.13 13.83 -18.04
CA ILE A 32 29.77 13.22 -19.22
C ILE A 32 29.57 14.08 -20.49
N GLU A 33 28.84 15.20 -20.44
CA GLU A 33 28.56 16.02 -21.62
C GLU A 33 29.80 16.75 -22.19
N SER A 34 30.86 16.90 -21.40
CA SER A 34 32.09 17.58 -21.83
C SER A 34 33.20 16.58 -22.16
N ARG A 35 33.02 15.85 -23.27
CA ARG A 35 34.16 15.19 -23.93
C ARG A 35 35.07 16.28 -24.50
N VAL A 36 36.31 16.32 -24.00
CA VAL A 36 37.48 17.10 -24.48
C VAL A 36 37.72 18.40 -23.69
N GLN A 37 38.93 18.48 -23.12
CA GLN A 37 39.53 19.53 -22.28
C GLN A 37 39.05 19.63 -20.81
N ILE A 38 39.72 18.87 -19.93
CA ILE A 38 40.26 19.25 -18.58
C ILE A 38 40.42 17.95 -17.74
N LEU A 39 41.28 17.02 -18.20
CA LEU A 39 41.39 15.70 -17.55
C LEU A 39 42.05 15.76 -16.15
N TYR A 40 42.92 16.73 -15.88
CA TYR A 40 43.64 16.81 -14.59
C TYR A 40 42.93 17.67 -13.53
N VAL A 41 42.41 18.85 -13.88
CA VAL A 41 41.68 19.69 -12.90
C VAL A 41 40.40 18.98 -12.47
N LEU A 42 39.75 18.23 -13.37
CA LEU A 42 38.57 17.43 -13.02
C LEU A 42 38.91 16.33 -12.01
N MET A 43 40.05 15.63 -12.14
CA MET A 43 40.44 14.57 -11.20
C MET A 43 40.75 15.12 -9.80
N THR A 44 41.50 16.22 -9.70
CA THR A 44 41.77 16.86 -8.41
C THR A 44 40.49 17.43 -7.79
N GLN A 45 39.59 17.97 -8.62
CA GLN A 45 38.30 18.50 -8.20
C GLN A 45 37.37 17.40 -7.66
N ILE A 46 37.32 16.23 -8.30
CA ILE A 46 36.52 15.10 -7.82
C ILE A 46 37.10 14.54 -6.52
N ALA A 47 38.43 14.38 -6.44
CA ALA A 47 39.07 13.95 -5.20
C ALA A 47 38.82 14.93 -4.05
N ARG A 48 38.87 16.25 -4.31
CA ARG A 48 38.49 17.28 -3.33
C ARG A 48 37.02 17.15 -2.91
N ASN A 49 36.11 16.99 -3.86
CA ASN A 49 34.68 16.85 -3.55
C ASN A 49 34.39 15.58 -2.74
N ALA A 50 35.10 14.48 -3.00
CA ALA A 50 34.99 13.26 -2.20
C ALA A 50 35.43 13.50 -0.75
N LEU A 51 36.50 14.27 -0.53
CA LEU A 51 36.92 14.69 0.82
C LEU A 51 35.87 15.57 1.50
N GLU A 52 35.27 16.51 0.77
CA GLU A 52 34.17 17.35 1.28
C GLU A 52 32.93 16.52 1.64
N GLN A 53 32.58 15.53 0.82
CA GLN A 53 31.46 14.62 1.10
C GLN A 53 31.71 13.70 2.30
N ILE A 54 32.95 13.23 2.48
CA ILE A 54 33.35 12.49 3.70
C ILE A 54 33.13 13.36 4.94
N ASP A 55 33.52 14.65 4.89
CA ASP A 55 33.26 15.57 6.00
C ASP A 55 31.76 15.77 6.26
N VAL A 56 30.97 16.01 5.20
CA VAL A 56 29.51 16.16 5.29
C VAL A 56 28.87 14.93 5.93
N ALA A 57 29.19 13.73 5.45
CA ALA A 57 28.65 12.49 5.98
C ALA A 57 29.00 12.32 7.47
N LYS A 58 30.25 12.60 7.87
CA LYS A 58 30.65 12.54 9.29
C LYS A 58 29.93 13.58 10.16
N ARG A 59 29.72 14.81 9.66
CA ARG A 59 28.94 15.83 10.38
C ARG A 59 27.48 15.42 10.51
N PHE A 60 26.89 14.88 9.46
CA PHE A 60 25.52 14.36 9.47
C PHE A 60 25.37 13.23 10.51
N ILE A 61 26.27 12.24 10.51
CA ILE A 61 26.23 11.15 11.50
C ILE A 61 26.31 11.70 12.94
N ARG A 62 27.13 12.72 13.19
CA ARG A 62 27.28 13.32 14.53
C ARG A 62 26.06 14.13 14.98
N GLU A 63 25.20 14.56 14.06
CA GLU A 63 24.00 15.34 14.39
C GLU A 63 22.92 14.48 15.07
N TYR A 64 22.93 13.16 14.83
CA TYR A 64 21.90 12.25 15.31
C TYR A 64 22.45 11.27 16.34
N SER A 65 21.90 11.32 17.56
CA SER A 65 22.31 10.46 18.67
C SER A 65 22.12 8.95 18.42
N GLU A 66 21.24 8.61 17.49
CA GLU A 66 20.97 7.25 17.03
C GLU A 66 22.10 6.66 16.21
N LEU A 67 22.83 7.52 15.49
CA LEU A 67 23.85 7.15 14.53
C LEU A 67 25.23 7.22 15.19
N HIS A 68 26.00 6.15 15.07
CA HIS A 68 27.35 6.12 15.62
C HIS A 68 28.34 5.70 14.56
N TYR A 69 29.36 6.52 14.36
CA TYR A 69 30.39 6.23 13.39
C TYR A 69 31.32 5.10 13.86
N TRP A 70 31.53 4.10 13.01
CA TRP A 70 32.40 2.95 13.33
C TRP A 70 33.23 2.50 12.14
N GLU A 71 34.40 1.95 12.44
CA GLU A 71 35.41 1.58 11.43
C GLU A 71 35.77 0.08 11.44
N THR A 72 35.22 -0.70 12.40
CA THR A 72 35.54 -2.12 12.56
C THR A 72 34.29 -2.96 12.81
N ALA A 73 34.31 -4.22 12.38
CA ALA A 73 33.18 -5.14 12.55
C ALA A 73 32.81 -5.38 14.02
N SER A 74 33.78 -5.46 14.93
CA SER A 74 33.53 -5.62 16.38
C SER A 74 32.71 -4.46 16.95
N CYS A 75 32.95 -3.26 16.45
CA CYS A 75 32.23 -2.07 16.86
C CYS A 75 30.77 -2.05 16.35
N VAL A 76 30.54 -2.51 15.11
CA VAL A 76 29.18 -2.63 14.54
C VAL A 76 28.30 -3.55 15.40
N MET A 77 28.82 -4.71 15.81
CA MET A 77 28.07 -5.64 16.68
C MET A 77 27.73 -5.04 18.04
N LYS A 78 28.63 -4.22 18.62
CA LYS A 78 28.36 -3.52 19.88
C LYS A 78 27.26 -2.48 19.71
N ALA A 79 27.29 -1.71 18.62
CA ALA A 79 26.28 -0.70 18.31
C ALA A 79 24.89 -1.34 18.16
N PHE A 80 24.80 -2.43 17.39
CA PHE A 80 23.55 -3.16 17.21
C PHE A 80 22.97 -3.64 18.54
N ASN A 81 23.80 -4.21 19.41
CA ASN A 81 23.38 -4.69 20.72
C ASN A 81 22.99 -3.56 21.69
N SER A 82 23.47 -2.33 21.49
CA SER A 82 23.09 -1.16 22.28
C SER A 82 21.85 -0.42 21.74
N GLY A 83 21.25 -0.91 20.64
CA GLY A 83 20.13 -0.25 19.98
C GLY A 83 20.52 0.98 19.15
N SER A 84 21.81 1.16 18.88
CA SER A 84 22.34 2.22 18.02
C SER A 84 22.59 1.70 16.59
N ILE A 85 22.55 2.60 15.62
CA ILE A 85 22.78 2.24 14.21
C ILE A 85 24.24 2.53 13.87
N ALA A 86 24.98 1.48 13.51
CA ALA A 86 26.37 1.65 13.11
C ALA A 86 26.46 2.36 11.74
N SER A 87 27.15 3.48 11.69
CA SER A 87 27.32 4.28 10.49
C SER A 87 28.76 4.14 9.97
N MET A 88 28.90 3.71 8.73
CA MET A 88 30.17 3.52 8.04
C MET A 88 30.19 4.37 6.76
N LEU A 89 31.36 4.59 6.17
CA LEU A 89 31.48 5.36 4.93
C LEU A 89 31.88 4.47 3.77
N GLY A 90 31.21 4.68 2.64
CA GLY A 90 31.48 3.99 1.39
C GLY A 90 31.72 4.97 0.25
N VAL A 91 32.80 4.83 -0.51
CA VAL A 91 33.06 5.64 -1.70
C VAL A 91 32.56 4.91 -2.94
N GLU A 92 31.75 5.57 -3.76
CA GLU A 92 31.18 4.95 -4.95
C GLU A 92 31.95 5.34 -6.22
N GLY A 93 32.92 4.50 -6.56
CA GLY A 93 33.68 4.57 -7.81
C GLY A 93 35.09 5.12 -7.60
N LEU A 94 36.08 4.41 -8.15
CA LEU A 94 37.48 4.82 -8.08
C LEU A 94 37.83 6.05 -8.93
N HIS A 95 36.89 6.58 -9.73
CA HIS A 95 37.07 7.91 -10.34
C HIS A 95 37.30 8.99 -9.26
N GLN A 96 36.74 8.79 -8.07
CA GLN A 96 36.92 9.68 -6.93
C GLN A 96 38.33 9.66 -6.33
N ALA A 97 39.12 8.61 -6.63
CA ALA A 97 40.52 8.55 -6.21
C ALA A 97 41.45 9.41 -7.09
N GLY A 98 40.92 10.10 -8.11
CA GLY A 98 41.70 10.99 -8.98
C GLY A 98 42.87 10.27 -9.67
N SER A 99 42.68 8.99 -10.03
CA SER A 99 43.73 8.12 -10.58
C SER A 99 44.95 7.93 -9.66
N SER A 100 44.74 7.94 -8.34
CA SER A 100 45.82 7.82 -7.35
C SER A 100 45.52 6.77 -6.28
N ILE A 101 46.36 5.74 -6.22
CA ILE A 101 46.34 4.74 -5.14
C ILE A 101 46.66 5.39 -3.78
N ALA A 102 47.42 6.50 -3.77
CA ALA A 102 47.66 7.24 -2.53
C ALA A 102 46.37 7.82 -1.96
N VAL A 103 45.45 8.29 -2.81
CA VAL A 103 44.15 8.81 -2.37
C VAL A 103 43.29 7.69 -1.77
N ILE A 104 43.37 6.45 -2.27
CA ILE A 104 42.70 5.29 -1.66
C ILE A 104 43.17 5.10 -0.20
N ARG A 105 44.48 5.20 0.06
CA ARG A 105 45.01 5.16 1.44
C ARG A 105 44.47 6.33 2.28
N GLN A 106 44.44 7.54 1.73
CA GLN A 106 43.91 8.70 2.44
C GLN A 106 42.43 8.55 2.78
N PHE A 107 41.61 8.00 1.87
CA PHE A 107 40.21 7.67 2.17
C PHE A 107 40.11 6.64 3.31
N TYR A 108 40.96 5.61 3.30
CA TYR A 108 41.02 4.64 4.41
C TYR A 108 41.39 5.31 5.73
N ASP A 109 42.39 6.19 5.75
CA ASP A 109 42.83 6.91 6.95
C ASP A 109 41.73 7.87 7.46
N LEU A 110 40.93 8.41 6.54
CA LEU A 110 39.72 9.16 6.84
C LEU A 110 38.52 8.27 7.20
N GLY A 111 38.72 6.95 7.30
CA GLY A 111 37.76 6.00 7.84
C GLY A 111 36.72 5.49 6.83
N VAL A 112 36.96 5.68 5.53
CA VAL A 112 36.24 4.92 4.49
C VAL A 112 36.63 3.44 4.61
N ARG A 113 35.62 2.56 4.64
CA ARG A 113 35.83 1.11 4.79
C ARG A 113 35.32 0.29 3.61
N TYR A 114 34.62 0.93 2.69
CA TYR A 114 34.03 0.34 1.49
C TYR A 114 34.32 1.23 0.28
N ILE A 115 34.63 0.62 -0.87
CA ILE A 115 34.72 1.34 -2.13
C ILE A 115 34.28 0.46 -3.32
N THR A 116 33.54 1.06 -4.26
CA THR A 116 33.21 0.41 -5.54
C THR A 116 34.28 0.70 -6.58
N LEU A 117 34.62 -0.28 -7.44
CA LEU A 117 35.63 -0.08 -8.49
C LEU A 117 35.16 0.94 -9.53
N THR A 118 33.91 0.79 -9.95
CA THR A 118 33.20 1.66 -10.88
C THR A 118 31.83 1.95 -10.33
N HIS A 119 31.33 3.16 -10.56
CA HIS A 119 29.89 3.41 -10.50
C HIS A 119 29.33 3.29 -11.94
N ASN A 120 28.77 4.36 -12.49
CA ASN A 120 28.16 4.38 -13.83
C ASN A 120 29.12 4.74 -14.99
N CYS A 121 30.44 4.79 -14.76
CA CYS A 121 31.40 5.20 -15.79
C CYS A 121 32.75 4.50 -15.67
N ASP A 122 33.39 4.36 -16.83
CA ASP A 122 34.77 3.87 -16.91
C ASP A 122 35.72 4.82 -16.19
N ASN A 123 36.73 4.24 -15.57
CA ASN A 123 37.84 5.00 -14.99
C ASN A 123 39.16 4.24 -15.23
N PRO A 124 40.32 4.83 -14.91
CA PRO A 124 41.61 4.19 -15.17
C PRO A 124 41.83 2.83 -14.48
N PHE A 125 40.98 2.46 -13.52
CA PHE A 125 41.03 1.18 -12.82
C PHE A 125 40.20 0.09 -13.52
N SER A 126 39.04 0.41 -14.09
CA SER A 126 38.14 -0.61 -14.69
C SER A 126 37.09 -0.03 -15.65
N THR A 127 36.57 -0.89 -16.54
CA THR A 127 35.37 -0.64 -17.35
C THR A 127 34.09 -0.81 -16.53
N ALA A 128 33.10 0.06 -16.73
CA ALA A 128 31.81 0.03 -16.03
C ALA A 128 30.72 -0.71 -16.83
N ALA A 129 29.70 -1.21 -16.13
CA ALA A 129 28.57 -1.92 -16.73
C ALA A 129 27.80 -1.08 -17.77
N SER A 130 27.78 0.26 -17.62
CA SER A 130 27.15 1.18 -18.59
C SER A 130 27.83 1.12 -19.96
N THR A 131 29.16 1.08 -20.01
CA THR A 131 29.94 0.94 -21.25
C THR A 131 29.72 -0.42 -21.88
N VAL A 132 29.72 -1.49 -21.07
CA VAL A 132 29.45 -2.86 -21.56
C VAL A 132 28.05 -2.94 -22.16
N THR A 133 27.05 -2.39 -21.48
CA THR A 133 25.65 -2.35 -21.96
C THR A 133 25.54 -1.60 -23.29
N MET A 134 26.21 -0.46 -23.42
CA MET A 134 26.12 0.39 -24.61
C MET A 134 26.92 -0.14 -25.80
N THR A 135 28.08 -0.77 -25.56
CA THR A 135 29.05 -1.08 -26.62
C THR A 135 29.32 -2.56 -26.82
N GLY A 136 28.88 -3.42 -25.90
CA GLY A 136 29.22 -4.84 -25.84
C GLY A 136 30.68 -5.13 -25.52
N LYS A 137 31.50 -4.12 -25.24
CA LYS A 137 32.93 -4.29 -24.94
C LYS A 137 33.16 -4.22 -23.44
N ASP A 138 33.82 -5.25 -22.91
CA ASP A 138 34.29 -5.30 -21.54
C ASP A 138 35.82 -5.30 -21.50
N GLY A 139 36.41 -4.23 -20.96
CA GLY A 139 37.85 -4.11 -20.73
C GLY A 139 38.29 -4.66 -19.37
N GLY A 140 37.34 -4.96 -18.48
CA GLY A 140 37.58 -5.45 -17.13
C GLY A 140 38.52 -4.57 -16.31
N LEU A 141 39.21 -5.21 -15.37
CA LEU A 141 40.18 -4.57 -14.48
C LEU A 141 41.52 -4.33 -15.19
N THR A 142 41.96 -3.07 -15.23
CA THR A 142 43.26 -2.70 -15.81
C THR A 142 44.42 -3.15 -14.93
N ASP A 143 45.66 -3.10 -15.42
CA ASP A 143 46.82 -3.39 -14.56
C ASP A 143 46.97 -2.38 -13.41
N PHE A 144 46.55 -1.13 -13.63
CA PHE A 144 46.44 -0.14 -12.57
C PHE A 144 45.30 -0.46 -11.59
N GLY A 145 44.17 -0.95 -12.10
CA GLY A 145 43.08 -1.53 -11.32
C GLY A 145 43.53 -2.65 -10.40
N LYS A 146 44.31 -3.61 -10.91
CA LYS A 146 44.88 -4.72 -10.14
C LYS A 146 45.81 -4.21 -9.03
N ALA A 147 46.59 -3.17 -9.28
CA ALA A 147 47.41 -2.53 -8.26
C ALA A 147 46.57 -1.85 -7.17
N GLY A 148 45.48 -1.18 -7.56
CA GLY A 148 44.49 -0.62 -6.62
C GLY A 148 43.85 -1.69 -5.74
N VAL A 149 43.38 -2.80 -6.34
CA VAL A 149 42.79 -3.94 -5.60
C VAL A 149 43.78 -4.55 -4.61
N LYS A 150 45.04 -4.75 -5.02
CA LYS A 150 46.09 -5.23 -4.10
C LYS A 150 46.29 -4.29 -2.91
N GLU A 151 46.26 -2.98 -3.14
CA GLU A 151 46.38 -2.01 -2.06
C GLU A 151 45.16 -2.01 -1.13
N MET A 152 43.95 -2.05 -1.67
CA MET A 152 42.72 -2.14 -0.88
C MET A 152 42.71 -3.41 0.00
N ASN A 153 43.12 -4.56 -0.57
CA ASN A 153 43.29 -5.80 0.19
C ASN A 153 44.36 -5.67 1.29
N ARG A 154 45.49 -4.99 1.02
CA ARG A 154 46.52 -4.74 2.03
C ARG A 154 46.01 -3.88 3.19
N LEU A 155 45.15 -2.90 2.90
CA LEU A 155 44.53 -2.04 3.91
C LEU A 155 43.40 -2.75 4.68
N GLY A 156 42.83 -3.82 4.13
CA GLY A 156 41.59 -4.42 4.64
C GLY A 156 40.36 -3.56 4.31
N MET A 157 40.39 -2.81 3.20
CA MET A 157 39.24 -2.09 2.68
C MET A 157 38.32 -3.06 1.95
N MET A 158 37.01 -3.01 2.22
CA MET A 158 36.01 -3.81 1.50
C MET A 158 35.87 -3.30 0.06
N ILE A 159 35.86 -4.24 -0.87
CA ILE A 159 35.65 -4.00 -2.30
C ILE A 159 34.29 -4.58 -2.67
N ASP A 160 33.44 -3.79 -3.31
CA ASP A 160 32.11 -4.16 -3.82
C ASP A 160 32.21 -5.13 -5.02
N LEU A 161 32.70 -6.34 -4.74
CA LEU A 161 32.85 -7.48 -5.65
C LEU A 161 32.67 -8.82 -4.91
N ILE A 162 33.04 -8.86 -3.62
CA ILE A 162 32.83 -10.02 -2.72
C ILE A 162 31.57 -9.81 -1.87
N VAL A 163 31.18 -8.55 -1.69
CA VAL A 163 29.86 -8.15 -1.19
C VAL A 163 29.17 -7.50 -2.38
N PHE A 164 28.04 -8.05 -2.83
CA PHE A 164 27.12 -7.32 -3.70
C PHE A 164 26.23 -6.50 -2.79
N SER A 165 26.51 -5.21 -2.69
CA SER A 165 25.83 -4.29 -1.77
C SER A 165 24.37 -3.98 -2.17
N HIS A 166 24.05 -4.02 -3.47
CA HIS A 166 22.70 -3.80 -3.99
C HIS A 166 22.58 -4.31 -5.44
N THR A 167 22.06 -5.53 -5.63
CA THR A 167 21.93 -6.16 -6.96
C THR A 167 20.64 -6.98 -7.08
N GLY A 168 20.37 -7.50 -8.28
CA GLY A 168 19.38 -8.55 -8.53
C GLY A 168 20.05 -9.79 -9.14
N CYS A 169 19.26 -10.78 -9.54
CA CYS A 169 19.70 -12.02 -10.16
C CYS A 169 19.54 -11.94 -11.68
N TYR A 170 20.65 -12.07 -12.42
CA TYR A 170 20.64 -12.00 -13.89
C TYR A 170 19.76 -13.08 -14.52
N ALA A 171 19.63 -14.22 -13.85
CA ALA A 171 18.74 -15.31 -14.28
C ALA A 171 17.29 -14.85 -14.46
N LEU A 172 16.79 -14.02 -13.53
CA LEU A 172 15.41 -13.54 -13.47
C LEU A 172 15.22 -12.25 -14.29
N ALA A 173 16.17 -11.33 -14.23
CA ALA A 173 16.16 -10.09 -15.00
C ALA A 173 17.51 -9.86 -15.70
N LYS A 174 17.51 -9.88 -17.04
CA LYS A 174 18.71 -9.86 -17.91
C LYS A 174 19.39 -8.48 -17.98
N ASN A 175 19.70 -7.90 -16.82
CA ASN A 175 20.34 -6.60 -16.66
C ASN A 175 21.81 -6.77 -16.23
N PHE A 176 22.77 -6.10 -16.88
CA PHE A 176 24.20 -6.20 -16.49
C PHE A 176 24.54 -5.64 -15.10
N ARG A 177 23.61 -4.94 -14.43
CA ARG A 177 23.70 -4.59 -13.01
C ARG A 177 23.39 -5.78 -12.08
N ASN A 178 22.78 -6.84 -12.61
CA ASN A 178 22.37 -8.03 -11.87
C ASN A 178 23.45 -9.11 -11.92
N ALA A 179 23.65 -9.78 -10.79
CA ALA A 179 24.69 -10.79 -10.65
C ALA A 179 24.34 -12.08 -11.42
N PRO A 180 25.24 -12.60 -12.28
CA PRO A 180 25.10 -13.92 -12.89
C PRO A 180 25.20 -15.07 -11.89
N ASP A 181 24.50 -16.18 -12.14
CA ASP A 181 24.43 -17.33 -11.23
C ASP A 181 25.80 -17.95 -10.91
N ASP A 182 26.71 -17.99 -11.89
CA ASP A 182 28.07 -18.49 -11.71
C ASP A 182 28.91 -17.60 -10.78
N VAL A 183 28.60 -16.30 -10.71
CA VAL A 183 29.20 -15.35 -9.78
C VAL A 183 28.55 -15.46 -8.40
N ILE A 184 27.22 -15.55 -8.31
CA ILE A 184 26.50 -15.73 -7.03
C ILE A 184 26.96 -17.02 -6.33
N THR A 185 27.17 -18.09 -7.09
CA THR A 185 27.66 -19.38 -6.57
C THR A 185 29.05 -19.26 -5.91
N GLN A 186 29.93 -18.40 -6.44
CA GLN A 186 31.28 -18.18 -5.88
C GLN A 186 31.26 -17.45 -4.54
N LEU A 187 30.17 -16.76 -4.18
CA LEU A 187 30.04 -16.11 -2.87
C LEU A 187 30.12 -17.14 -1.74
N LYS A 188 29.57 -18.34 -1.94
CA LYS A 188 29.60 -19.43 -0.95
C LYS A 188 31.02 -19.84 -0.59
N THR A 189 31.92 -19.95 -1.57
CA THR A 189 33.33 -20.32 -1.34
C THR A 189 34.14 -19.18 -0.73
N ASN A 190 33.75 -17.94 -0.99
CA ASN A 190 34.48 -16.74 -0.58
C ASN A 190 33.94 -16.10 0.70
N ALA A 191 32.93 -16.71 1.33
CA ALA A 191 32.14 -16.10 2.41
C ALA A 191 31.63 -14.68 2.05
N GLY A 192 31.34 -14.48 0.77
CA GLY A 192 30.80 -13.24 0.23
C GLY A 192 29.31 -13.11 0.53
N ILE A 193 28.77 -11.90 0.40
CA ILE A 193 27.36 -11.60 0.74
C ILE A 193 26.67 -11.03 -0.50
N ILE A 194 25.41 -11.40 -0.72
CA ILE A 194 24.54 -10.74 -1.70
C ILE A 194 23.39 -10.02 -1.01
N MET A 195 23.18 -8.77 -1.42
CA MET A 195 22.09 -7.91 -0.96
C MET A 195 21.17 -7.57 -2.13
N ILE A 196 19.92 -8.03 -2.05
CA ILE A 196 18.91 -7.82 -3.08
C ILE A 196 18.26 -6.44 -2.91
N TYR A 197 18.43 -5.58 -3.91
CA TYR A 197 17.85 -4.23 -3.96
C TYR A 197 16.33 -4.21 -4.25
N PHE A 198 15.74 -3.02 -4.28
CA PHE A 198 14.31 -2.83 -4.54
C PHE A 198 14.03 -2.03 -5.82
N ALA A 199 15.06 -1.68 -6.59
CA ALA A 199 14.92 -0.78 -7.75
C ALA A 199 14.16 -1.44 -8.91
N SER A 200 12.94 -0.95 -9.17
CA SER A 200 12.00 -1.60 -10.08
C SER A 200 12.53 -1.73 -11.52
N LYS A 201 13.24 -0.70 -12.01
CA LYS A 201 13.88 -0.66 -13.35
C LYS A 201 14.93 -1.74 -13.60
N PHE A 202 15.42 -2.38 -12.56
CA PHE A 202 16.46 -3.39 -12.66
C PHE A 202 15.95 -4.80 -12.30
N LEU A 203 14.82 -4.88 -11.57
CA LEU A 203 14.08 -6.10 -11.28
C LEU A 203 13.18 -6.56 -12.45
N ASP A 204 12.64 -5.61 -13.22
CA ASP A 204 11.92 -5.89 -14.46
C ASP A 204 12.33 -4.87 -15.53
N LEU A 205 13.07 -5.34 -16.53
CA LEU A 205 13.58 -4.50 -17.62
C LEU A 205 12.50 -4.12 -18.62
N GLU A 206 11.54 -5.01 -18.86
CA GLU A 206 10.52 -4.82 -19.89
C GLU A 206 9.34 -4.01 -19.33
N HIS A 207 8.98 -4.26 -18.08
CA HIS A 207 7.86 -3.61 -17.41
C HIS A 207 8.20 -3.20 -15.97
N PRO A 208 9.11 -2.22 -15.75
CA PRO A 208 9.49 -1.76 -14.41
C PRO A 208 8.32 -1.47 -13.47
N GLN A 209 7.22 -0.93 -13.98
CA GLN A 209 6.01 -0.61 -13.24
C GLN A 209 5.26 -1.82 -12.65
N ASN A 210 5.60 -3.03 -13.09
CA ASN A 210 5.02 -4.29 -12.62
C ASN A 210 5.85 -4.94 -11.51
N ALA A 211 7.12 -4.54 -11.34
CA ALA A 211 7.97 -5.05 -10.28
C ALA A 211 7.34 -4.77 -8.92
N ASN A 212 7.18 -5.83 -8.12
CA ASN A 212 6.51 -5.78 -6.83
C ASN A 212 7.26 -6.62 -5.79
N VAL A 213 6.73 -6.69 -4.56
CA VAL A 213 7.36 -7.42 -3.46
C VAL A 213 7.61 -8.89 -3.81
N GLU A 214 6.75 -9.53 -4.60
CA GLU A 214 6.95 -10.91 -5.05
C GLU A 214 8.14 -11.00 -6.00
N THR A 215 8.34 -10.01 -6.88
CA THR A 215 9.54 -9.92 -7.74
C THR A 215 10.82 -9.87 -6.90
N VAL A 216 10.83 -9.09 -5.81
CA VAL A 216 11.98 -9.01 -4.89
C VAL A 216 12.17 -10.33 -4.14
N VAL A 217 11.06 -10.97 -3.75
CA VAL A 217 11.06 -12.27 -3.09
C VAL A 217 11.63 -13.35 -4.01
N ASP A 218 11.26 -13.38 -5.29
CA ASP A 218 11.80 -14.31 -6.28
C ASP A 218 13.33 -14.19 -6.39
N ASP A 219 13.86 -12.96 -6.45
CA ASP A 219 15.30 -12.70 -6.42
C ASP A 219 15.97 -13.23 -5.13
N ILE A 220 15.36 -13.00 -3.98
CA ILE A 220 15.82 -13.51 -2.68
C ILE A 220 15.86 -15.05 -2.68
N PHE A 221 14.79 -15.70 -3.15
CA PHE A 221 14.69 -17.15 -3.18
C PHE A 221 15.68 -17.76 -4.17
N HIS A 222 15.81 -17.18 -5.37
CA HIS A 222 16.77 -17.60 -6.37
C HIS A 222 18.20 -17.51 -5.85
N ALA A 223 18.59 -16.36 -5.28
CA ALA A 223 19.91 -16.18 -4.67
C ALA A 223 20.17 -17.17 -3.51
N ASN A 224 19.15 -17.46 -2.69
CA ASN A 224 19.25 -18.41 -1.58
C ASN A 224 19.35 -19.87 -2.03
N LEU A 225 18.73 -20.24 -3.16
CA LEU A 225 18.84 -21.59 -3.74
C LEU A 225 20.28 -21.89 -4.20
N ILE A 226 21.00 -20.87 -4.67
CA ILE A 226 22.34 -21.02 -5.25
C ILE A 226 23.48 -20.56 -4.32
N SER A 227 23.18 -19.83 -3.24
CA SER A 227 24.17 -19.38 -2.24
C SER A 227 23.58 -19.28 -0.82
N THR A 228 24.41 -19.47 0.21
CA THR A 228 24.00 -19.47 1.64
C THR A 228 24.19 -18.11 2.32
N CYS A 229 24.48 -17.05 1.57
CA CYS A 229 24.99 -15.79 2.10
C CYS A 229 24.11 -14.59 1.71
N LEU A 230 22.85 -14.65 2.09
CA LEU A 230 21.88 -13.59 1.82
C LEU A 230 21.82 -12.58 2.96
N CYS A 231 22.02 -11.31 2.64
CA CYS A 231 21.61 -10.20 3.50
C CYS A 231 20.48 -9.42 2.81
N LYS A 232 19.55 -8.87 3.58
CA LYS A 232 18.61 -7.87 3.07
C LYS A 232 19.36 -6.55 3.05
N GLY A 233 19.77 -6.06 1.89
CA GLY A 233 20.35 -4.73 1.76
C GLY A 233 19.58 -3.97 0.68
N GLY A 234 19.18 -2.75 0.99
CA GLY A 234 18.43 -1.92 0.08
C GLY A 234 19.24 -0.72 -0.36
N ASP A 235 19.12 -0.42 -1.65
CA ASP A 235 19.55 0.82 -2.30
C ASP A 235 18.54 1.94 -1.99
N PHE A 236 18.15 2.07 -0.71
CA PHE A 236 16.89 2.70 -0.33
C PHE A 236 16.77 4.14 -0.82
N ASP A 237 17.85 4.92 -0.81
CA ASP A 237 17.80 6.34 -1.18
C ASP A 237 18.41 6.67 -2.56
N ASP A 238 18.92 5.67 -3.28
CA ASP A 238 19.59 5.84 -4.59
C ASP A 238 18.64 5.66 -5.79
N THR A 239 17.37 5.33 -5.54
CA THR A 239 16.34 5.32 -6.56
C THR A 239 15.03 5.90 -6.05
N ILE A 240 14.30 6.58 -6.93
CA ILE A 240 12.95 7.11 -6.66
C ILE A 240 11.89 6.02 -6.90
N ASN A 241 12.20 5.00 -7.71
CA ASN A 241 11.25 3.98 -8.15
C ASN A 241 11.62 2.62 -7.54
N ILE A 242 10.89 2.20 -6.52
CA ILE A 242 11.04 0.90 -5.87
C ILE A 242 9.92 -0.08 -6.30
N ALA A 243 10.13 -1.37 -6.09
CA ALA A 243 9.12 -2.39 -6.30
C ALA A 243 7.88 -2.11 -5.43
N LYS A 244 6.69 -2.19 -6.06
CA LYS A 244 5.39 -1.98 -5.41
C LYS A 244 5.11 -3.03 -4.33
N GLY A 245 4.29 -2.73 -3.33
CA GLY A 245 3.87 -3.76 -2.37
C GLY A 245 4.55 -3.74 -1.00
N ILE A 246 5.33 -2.71 -0.67
CA ILE A 246 5.93 -2.50 0.67
C ILE A 246 4.92 -1.72 1.55
N ASN A 247 3.63 -2.08 1.45
CA ASN A 247 2.48 -1.18 1.33
C ASN A 247 2.23 -0.11 2.41
N ASP A 248 1.92 1.12 1.98
CA ASP A 248 1.12 2.06 2.76
C ASP A 248 -0.36 1.97 2.32
N VAL A 249 -1.28 1.75 3.26
CA VAL A 249 -2.72 1.59 3.03
C VAL A 249 -3.46 2.82 3.53
N SER A 250 -4.35 3.38 2.71
CA SER A 250 -5.23 4.47 3.11
C SER A 250 -6.70 4.06 3.03
N VAL A 251 -7.41 4.20 4.16
CA VAL A 251 -8.87 4.10 4.21
C VAL A 251 -9.46 5.50 4.22
N LEU A 252 -10.40 5.76 3.30
CA LEU A 252 -11.08 7.04 3.23
C LEU A 252 -12.31 7.01 4.16
N GLY A 253 -12.24 7.76 5.27
CA GLY A 253 -13.32 7.89 6.25
C GLY A 253 -13.34 6.83 7.34
N ALA A 254 -13.67 7.25 8.56
CA ALA A 254 -13.92 6.42 9.74
C ALA A 254 -15.41 6.53 10.19
N GLY A 255 -16.33 6.28 9.25
CA GLY A 255 -17.76 6.23 9.55
C GLY A 255 -18.21 4.84 10.02
N GLU A 256 -19.51 4.58 9.95
CA GLU A 256 -20.13 3.28 10.29
C GLU A 256 -19.43 2.08 9.62
N LEU A 257 -19.00 2.25 8.36
CA LEU A 257 -18.22 1.23 7.64
C LEU A 257 -16.70 1.36 7.85
N GLY A 258 -16.18 2.59 7.91
CA GLY A 258 -14.75 2.85 7.93
C GLY A 258 -14.06 2.36 9.22
N SER A 259 -14.71 2.56 10.37
CA SER A 259 -14.16 2.13 11.66
C SER A 259 -13.99 0.59 11.77
N PRO A 260 -15.01 -0.25 11.45
CA PRO A 260 -14.82 -1.71 11.44
C PRO A 260 -13.87 -2.19 10.33
N MET A 261 -13.82 -1.50 9.19
CA MET A 261 -12.84 -1.76 8.13
C MET A 261 -11.41 -1.61 8.64
N LEU A 262 -11.10 -0.49 9.29
CA LEU A 262 -9.80 -0.21 9.87
C LEU A 262 -9.40 -1.24 10.94
N ALA A 263 -10.33 -1.60 11.83
CA ALA A 263 -10.08 -2.62 12.86
C ALA A 263 -9.75 -3.98 12.24
N SER A 264 -10.48 -4.39 11.20
CA SER A 264 -10.29 -5.67 10.51
C SER A 264 -8.96 -5.71 9.75
N LEU A 265 -8.60 -4.62 9.08
CA LEU A 265 -7.32 -4.48 8.38
C LEU A 265 -6.14 -4.49 9.37
N ALA A 266 -6.25 -3.76 10.49
CA ALA A 266 -5.24 -3.73 11.54
C ALA A 266 -5.03 -5.11 12.19
N ALA A 267 -6.11 -5.90 12.36
CA ALA A 267 -6.01 -7.25 12.91
C ALA A 267 -5.34 -8.24 11.96
N LYS A 268 -5.44 -8.00 10.64
CA LYS A 268 -4.83 -8.85 9.59
C LYS A 268 -3.43 -8.40 9.19
N SER A 269 -3.13 -7.11 9.29
CA SER A 269 -1.81 -6.58 8.96
C SER A 269 -0.79 -6.96 10.04
N LYS A 270 0.38 -7.44 9.62
CA LYS A 270 1.50 -7.61 10.54
C LYS A 270 2.09 -6.22 10.81
N PRO A 271 2.30 -5.79 12.07
CA PRO A 271 2.76 -4.44 12.41
C PRO A 271 4.09 -3.98 11.79
N SER A 272 4.82 -4.86 11.10
CA SER A 272 6.19 -4.63 10.63
C SER A 272 6.33 -4.45 9.11
N THR A 273 5.24 -4.48 8.32
CA THR A 273 5.35 -4.48 6.84
C THR A 273 4.49 -3.46 6.11
N SER A 274 3.56 -2.77 6.79
CA SER A 274 2.65 -1.83 6.14
C SER A 274 2.10 -0.77 7.09
N THR A 275 2.07 0.50 6.68
CA THR A 275 1.43 1.57 7.48
C THR A 275 -0.05 1.66 7.11
N LEU A 276 -0.94 1.55 8.10
CA LEU A 276 -2.37 1.80 7.91
C LEU A 276 -2.69 3.23 8.29
N THR A 277 -3.29 3.97 7.37
CA THR A 277 -3.67 5.38 7.55
C THR A 277 -5.14 5.56 7.27
N VAL A 278 -5.80 6.47 7.99
CA VAL A 278 -7.16 6.90 7.71
C VAL A 278 -7.19 8.37 7.32
N LEU A 279 -7.88 8.69 6.22
CA LEU A 279 -8.18 10.06 5.83
C LEU A 279 -9.37 10.57 6.64
N LEU A 280 -9.15 11.65 7.39
CA LEU A 280 -10.14 12.32 8.22
C LEU A 280 -10.16 13.82 7.96
N ARG A 281 -11.35 14.42 8.07
CA ARG A 281 -11.47 15.88 8.04
C ARG A 281 -10.68 16.49 9.19
N PRO A 282 -9.95 17.61 8.98
CA PRO A 282 -9.18 18.26 10.05
C PRO A 282 -10.01 18.56 11.30
N GLN A 283 -11.29 18.93 11.11
CA GLN A 283 -12.25 19.19 12.18
C GLN A 283 -12.59 17.93 12.99
N THR A 284 -12.57 16.74 12.37
CA THR A 284 -12.79 15.46 13.07
C THR A 284 -11.61 15.14 13.99
N ILE A 285 -10.38 15.36 13.50
CA ILE A 285 -9.15 15.10 14.25
C ILE A 285 -9.06 15.99 15.50
N SER A 286 -9.52 17.24 15.41
CA SER A 286 -9.49 18.18 16.53
C SER A 286 -10.76 18.14 17.41
N ASN A 287 -11.74 17.28 17.12
CA ASN A 287 -13.00 17.24 17.86
C ASN A 287 -12.87 16.43 19.17
N PRO A 288 -13.07 17.05 20.35
CA PRO A 288 -12.99 16.34 21.64
C PRO A 288 -13.99 15.18 21.76
N SER A 289 -15.16 15.25 21.12
CA SER A 289 -16.16 14.17 21.19
C SER A 289 -15.73 12.90 20.44
N LYS A 290 -14.71 13.01 19.58
CA LYS A 290 -14.13 11.89 18.83
C LYS A 290 -12.83 11.36 19.44
N ALA A 291 -12.33 11.95 20.51
CA ALA A 291 -11.03 11.60 21.11
C ALA A 291 -10.90 10.10 21.44
N ALA A 292 -11.93 9.49 22.06
CA ALA A 292 -11.89 8.06 22.42
C ALA A 292 -11.80 7.12 21.19
N GLU A 293 -12.47 7.47 20.09
CA GLU A 293 -12.41 6.73 18.83
C GLU A 293 -11.02 6.88 18.19
N LEU A 294 -10.48 8.10 18.18
CA LEU A 294 -9.14 8.39 17.66
C LEU A 294 -8.04 7.70 18.49
N ASP A 295 -8.18 7.67 19.82
CA ASP A 295 -7.25 6.95 20.71
C ASP A 295 -7.27 5.44 20.43
N THR A 296 -8.44 4.89 20.11
CA THR A 296 -8.57 3.49 19.70
C THR A 296 -7.77 3.24 18.42
N PHE A 297 -7.91 4.09 17.40
CA PHE A 297 -7.14 3.97 16.17
C PHE A 297 -5.62 4.10 16.39
N HIS A 298 -5.19 5.05 17.21
CA HIS A 298 -3.78 5.17 17.59
C HIS A 298 -3.26 3.91 18.27
N SER A 299 -4.05 3.29 19.16
CA SER A 299 -3.66 2.04 19.84
C SER A 299 -3.50 0.85 18.88
N LEU A 300 -4.19 0.88 17.74
CA LEU A 300 -4.08 -0.09 16.65
C LEU A 300 -2.94 0.26 15.67
N GLY A 301 -2.15 1.31 15.93
CA GLY A 301 -1.06 1.76 15.08
C GLY A 301 -1.51 2.50 13.81
N ILE A 302 -2.76 2.97 13.76
CA ILE A 302 -3.32 3.67 12.61
C ILE A 302 -2.90 5.15 12.64
N SER A 303 -2.36 5.64 11.53
CA SER A 303 -1.99 7.05 11.36
C SER A 303 -3.15 7.88 10.78
N PHE A 304 -3.12 9.19 11.00
CA PHE A 304 -4.15 10.10 10.48
C PHE A 304 -3.64 10.96 9.34
N LEU A 305 -4.41 11.00 8.26
CA LEU A 305 -4.19 11.86 7.11
C LEU A 305 -5.26 12.97 7.09
N PRO A 306 -4.91 14.22 7.42
CA PRO A 306 -5.87 15.32 7.35
C PRO A 306 -6.21 15.63 5.89
N GLY A 307 -7.49 15.57 5.54
CA GLY A 307 -7.98 15.89 4.19
C GLY A 307 -9.50 15.99 4.14
N ASP A 308 -10.02 16.69 3.14
CA ASP A 308 -11.47 16.83 2.93
C ASP A 308 -11.83 16.58 1.46
N ILE A 309 -12.38 15.39 1.19
CA ILE A 309 -12.79 14.98 -0.14
C ILE A 309 -13.83 15.93 -0.74
N ALA A 310 -14.71 16.55 0.06
CA ALA A 310 -15.76 17.40 -0.48
C ALA A 310 -15.14 18.68 -1.10
N THR A 311 -14.21 19.31 -0.39
CA THR A 311 -13.63 20.60 -0.80
C THR A 311 -12.39 20.47 -1.67
N SER A 312 -11.65 19.36 -1.61
CA SER A 312 -10.44 19.17 -2.40
C SER A 312 -10.74 18.96 -3.89
N SER A 313 -9.87 19.56 -4.71
CA SER A 313 -9.79 19.36 -6.16
C SER A 313 -9.13 18.02 -6.50
N VAL A 314 -9.30 17.54 -7.75
CA VAL A 314 -8.67 16.28 -8.20
C VAL A 314 -7.14 16.33 -8.04
N PRO A 315 -6.40 17.37 -8.46
CA PRO A 315 -4.94 17.41 -8.29
C PRO A 315 -4.49 17.38 -6.82
N GLU A 316 -5.25 17.99 -5.90
CA GLU A 316 -4.97 17.92 -4.47
C GLU A 316 -5.19 16.51 -3.92
N LEU A 317 -6.24 15.82 -4.38
CA LEU A 317 -6.50 14.42 -4.02
C LEU A 317 -5.44 13.49 -4.62
N VAL A 318 -4.98 13.75 -5.85
CA VAL A 318 -3.88 13.00 -6.48
C VAL A 318 -2.64 13.08 -5.61
N ALA A 319 -2.21 14.29 -5.22
CA ALA A 319 -1.07 14.47 -4.33
C ALA A 319 -1.25 13.81 -2.95
N LEU A 320 -2.50 13.70 -2.49
CA LEU A 320 -2.86 13.04 -1.24
C LEU A 320 -2.83 11.51 -1.34
N PHE A 321 -3.12 10.97 -2.51
CA PHE A 321 -3.25 9.54 -2.80
C PHE A 321 -1.96 8.89 -3.32
N GLU A 322 -1.10 9.66 -3.99
CA GLU A 322 0.19 9.24 -4.54
C GLU A 322 1.08 8.44 -3.57
N PRO A 323 1.11 8.73 -2.24
CA PRO A 323 1.93 7.96 -1.31
C PRO A 323 1.44 6.55 -1.01
N TYR A 324 0.23 6.17 -1.42
CA TYR A 324 -0.43 4.93 -0.98
C TYR A 324 -0.51 3.90 -2.10
N ASP A 325 -0.23 2.64 -1.76
CA ASP A 325 -0.33 1.51 -2.69
C ASP A 325 -1.76 0.97 -2.79
N LEU A 326 -2.51 1.06 -1.69
CA LEU A 326 -3.90 0.60 -1.59
C LEU A 326 -4.77 1.72 -1.03
N ILE A 327 -5.82 2.05 -1.78
CA ILE A 327 -6.89 2.94 -1.30
C ILE A 327 -8.19 2.15 -1.16
N ILE A 328 -8.86 2.30 -0.02
CA ILE A 328 -10.18 1.74 0.25
C ILE A 328 -11.12 2.90 0.57
N SER A 329 -12.10 3.14 -0.30
CA SER A 329 -13.08 4.19 -0.06
C SER A 329 -14.23 3.69 0.83
N CYS A 330 -14.33 4.21 2.05
CA CYS A 330 -15.48 3.99 2.93
C CYS A 330 -16.41 5.23 2.97
N LEU A 331 -16.26 6.15 2.01
CA LEU A 331 -17.05 7.37 1.92
C LEU A 331 -18.27 7.16 1.03
N GLY A 332 -19.43 7.06 1.66
CA GLY A 332 -20.70 6.98 0.95
C GLY A 332 -21.15 8.27 0.28
N PHE A 333 -22.38 8.23 -0.23
CA PHE A 333 -23.06 9.36 -0.88
C PHE A 333 -23.27 10.58 0.03
N ALA A 334 -23.00 10.49 1.34
CA ALA A 334 -22.96 11.63 2.24
C ALA A 334 -21.94 12.71 1.80
N SER A 335 -21.00 12.36 0.91
CA SER A 335 -20.03 13.29 0.30
C SER A 335 -20.59 14.08 -0.89
N GLY A 336 -21.85 13.82 -1.29
CA GLY A 336 -22.55 14.50 -2.38
C GLY A 336 -22.38 13.83 -3.76
N PRO A 337 -23.24 14.18 -4.74
CA PRO A 337 -23.13 13.68 -6.11
C PRO A 337 -21.79 14.03 -6.77
N GLY A 338 -21.27 13.14 -7.61
CA GLY A 338 -20.00 13.29 -8.31
C GLY A 338 -18.76 12.99 -7.46
N SER A 339 -18.93 12.70 -6.17
CA SER A 339 -17.82 12.41 -5.26
C SER A 339 -17.12 11.09 -5.58
N GLN A 340 -17.84 10.05 -6.00
CA GLN A 340 -17.29 8.73 -6.26
C GLN A 340 -16.45 8.73 -7.54
N VAL A 341 -16.95 9.39 -8.59
CA VAL A 341 -16.19 9.60 -9.82
C VAL A 341 -14.95 10.45 -9.53
N LYS A 342 -15.08 11.54 -8.74
CA LYS A 342 -13.94 12.38 -8.36
C LYS A 342 -12.84 11.59 -7.62
N ILE A 343 -13.21 10.77 -6.64
CA ILE A 343 -12.27 9.92 -5.92
C ILE A 343 -11.61 8.93 -6.90
N CYS A 344 -12.40 8.23 -7.72
CA CYS A 344 -11.88 7.25 -8.67
C CYS A 344 -10.88 7.88 -9.63
N THR A 345 -11.21 9.03 -10.22
CA THR A 345 -10.29 9.77 -11.10
C THR A 345 -8.99 10.12 -10.40
N ALA A 346 -9.05 10.65 -9.18
CA ALA A 346 -7.84 10.98 -8.42
C ALA A 346 -6.99 9.75 -8.08
N VAL A 347 -7.61 8.61 -7.75
CA VAL A 347 -6.90 7.35 -7.48
C VAL A 347 -6.16 6.86 -8.73
N LEU A 348 -6.84 6.89 -9.89
CA LEU A 348 -6.25 6.46 -11.16
C LEU A 348 -5.14 7.40 -11.63
N GLU A 349 -5.33 8.71 -11.52
CA GLU A 349 -4.31 9.72 -11.86
C GLU A 349 -3.10 9.67 -10.91
N ALA A 350 -3.31 9.31 -9.64
CA ALA A 350 -2.23 9.09 -8.68
C ALA A 350 -1.39 7.83 -8.94
N GLY A 351 -1.82 6.95 -9.86
CA GLY A 351 -1.10 5.72 -10.18
C GLY A 351 -1.12 4.69 -9.04
N VAL A 352 -2.14 4.73 -8.19
CA VAL A 352 -2.30 3.84 -7.03
C VAL A 352 -2.38 2.39 -7.52
N SER A 353 -1.64 1.49 -6.86
CA SER A 353 -1.48 0.11 -7.30
C SER A 353 -2.77 -0.71 -7.18
N ARG A 354 -3.55 -0.51 -6.12
CA ARG A 354 -4.79 -1.24 -5.85
C ARG A 354 -5.89 -0.34 -5.27
N TYR A 355 -7.13 -0.56 -5.69
CA TYR A 355 -8.27 0.25 -5.26
C TYR A 355 -9.52 -0.59 -4.94
N VAL A 356 -10.17 -0.25 -3.82
CA VAL A 356 -11.50 -0.74 -3.46
C VAL A 356 -12.44 0.48 -3.41
N PRO A 357 -13.28 0.72 -4.44
CA PRO A 357 -14.22 1.83 -4.43
C PRO A 357 -15.33 1.62 -3.40
N TRP A 358 -16.02 2.70 -3.03
CA TRP A 358 -17.19 2.59 -2.17
C TRP A 358 -18.36 2.02 -2.97
N GLN A 359 -18.45 0.70 -3.00
CA GLN A 359 -19.50 -0.07 -3.68
C GLN A 359 -20.04 -1.20 -2.80
N PHE A 360 -19.89 -1.06 -1.47
CA PHE A 360 -20.40 -1.94 -0.41
C PHE A 360 -21.92 -1.85 -0.32
N GLY A 361 -22.58 -2.31 -1.38
CA GLY A 361 -24.00 -2.17 -1.58
C GLY A 361 -24.53 -3.22 -2.54
N VAL A 362 -25.52 -2.80 -3.33
CA VAL A 362 -26.21 -3.61 -4.34
C VAL A 362 -25.33 -3.87 -5.56
N ASP A 363 -25.80 -4.74 -6.46
CA ASP A 363 -25.16 -4.94 -7.74
C ASP A 363 -25.66 -3.94 -8.79
N TYR A 364 -24.86 -2.89 -8.98
CA TYR A 364 -25.16 -1.82 -9.93
C TYR A 364 -25.20 -2.30 -11.39
N ASP A 365 -24.42 -3.31 -11.79
CA ASP A 365 -24.43 -3.81 -13.17
C ASP A 365 -25.76 -4.49 -13.50
N ILE A 366 -26.29 -5.26 -12.55
CA ILE A 366 -27.58 -5.93 -12.72
C ILE A 366 -28.72 -4.91 -12.64
N ILE A 367 -28.68 -3.92 -11.74
CA ILE A 367 -29.68 -2.84 -11.71
C ILE A 367 -29.70 -2.11 -13.06
N GLY A 368 -28.53 -1.65 -13.51
CA GLY A 368 -28.34 -0.92 -14.76
C GLY A 368 -28.59 0.59 -14.62
N ARG A 369 -28.24 1.32 -15.68
CA ARG A 369 -28.39 2.79 -15.75
C ARG A 369 -29.85 3.22 -15.79
N GLY A 370 -30.14 4.42 -15.30
CA GLY A 370 -31.49 5.00 -15.30
C GLY A 370 -32.42 4.38 -14.26
N SER A 371 -31.87 3.80 -13.20
CA SER A 371 -32.65 3.32 -12.05
C SER A 371 -33.33 4.50 -11.33
N ALA A 372 -34.31 4.20 -10.46
CA ALA A 372 -34.95 5.24 -9.64
C ALA A 372 -33.94 6.01 -8.78
N GLN A 373 -32.85 5.36 -8.34
CA GLN A 373 -31.77 6.01 -7.62
C GLN A 373 -30.72 6.54 -8.60
N THR A 374 -30.81 7.84 -8.90
CA THR A 374 -29.93 8.53 -9.86
C THR A 374 -28.45 8.46 -9.50
N LEU A 375 -28.12 8.32 -8.21
CA LEU A 375 -26.72 8.16 -7.76
C LEU A 375 -26.11 6.80 -8.12
N PHE A 376 -26.90 5.81 -8.54
CA PHE A 376 -26.37 4.51 -8.95
C PHE A 376 -25.71 4.55 -10.32
N ASP A 377 -26.11 5.48 -11.19
CA ASP A 377 -25.43 5.70 -12.48
C ASP A 377 -23.99 6.18 -12.26
N GLU A 378 -23.75 6.99 -11.21
CA GLU A 378 -22.40 7.41 -10.82
C GLU A 378 -21.52 6.20 -10.40
N GLN A 379 -22.11 5.18 -9.78
CA GLN A 379 -21.39 3.96 -9.43
C GLN A 379 -21.01 3.14 -10.66
N LEU A 380 -21.87 3.15 -11.68
CA LEU A 380 -21.56 2.55 -12.99
C LEU A 380 -20.48 3.33 -13.72
N ASP A 381 -20.46 4.67 -13.62
CA ASP A 381 -19.37 5.49 -14.17
C ASP A 381 -18.01 5.12 -13.53
N VAL A 382 -17.99 4.87 -12.22
CA VAL A 382 -16.79 4.35 -11.54
C VAL A 382 -16.40 2.97 -12.08
N ARG A 383 -17.35 2.04 -12.28
CA ARG A 383 -17.05 0.72 -12.87
C ARG A 383 -16.47 0.87 -14.28
N ASP A 384 -17.00 1.77 -15.09
CA ASP A 384 -16.54 2.02 -16.45
C ASP A 384 -15.10 2.58 -16.45
N LEU A 385 -14.78 3.54 -15.57
CA LEU A 385 -13.42 4.05 -15.40
C LEU A 385 -12.43 2.95 -15.01
N LEU A 386 -12.81 2.10 -14.05
CA LEU A 386 -11.95 1.00 -13.58
C LEU A 386 -11.71 -0.07 -14.65
N ARG A 387 -12.72 -0.38 -15.47
CA ARG A 387 -12.65 -1.35 -16.56
C ARG A 387 -11.90 -0.81 -17.78
N ALA A 388 -11.90 0.51 -18.00
CA ALA A 388 -11.26 1.15 -19.15
C ALA A 388 -9.73 1.29 -19.01
N GLN A 389 -9.17 1.01 -17.84
CA GLN A 389 -7.74 1.18 -17.52
C GLN A 389 -7.07 -0.14 -17.11
N GLY A 390 -5.73 -0.17 -17.11
CA GLY A 390 -4.95 -1.34 -16.68
C GLY A 390 -3.79 -1.05 -15.72
N GLY A 391 -3.65 0.19 -15.22
CA GLY A 391 -2.58 0.61 -14.31
C GLY A 391 -2.86 0.36 -12.83
N THR A 392 -4.13 0.27 -12.45
CA THR A 392 -4.61 0.07 -11.06
C THR A 392 -5.41 -1.22 -10.99
N GLU A 393 -5.01 -2.15 -10.12
CA GLU A 393 -5.84 -3.31 -9.79
C GLU A 393 -7.07 -2.86 -8.99
N TRP A 394 -8.25 -3.40 -9.27
CA TRP A 394 -9.44 -3.04 -8.51
C TRP A 394 -10.21 -4.25 -8.01
N VAL A 395 -10.90 -4.10 -6.89
CA VAL A 395 -11.86 -5.11 -6.39
C VAL A 395 -13.11 -4.38 -5.95
N ILE A 396 -14.25 -4.75 -6.55
CA ILE A 396 -15.56 -4.25 -6.13
C ILE A 396 -16.17 -5.30 -5.21
N ILE A 397 -16.69 -4.87 -4.06
CA ILE A 397 -17.26 -5.78 -3.06
C ILE A 397 -18.74 -5.43 -2.89
N SER A 398 -19.61 -6.26 -3.44
CA SER A 398 -21.06 -6.14 -3.29
C SER A 398 -21.50 -6.89 -2.03
N THR A 399 -22.10 -6.16 -1.10
CA THR A 399 -22.42 -6.63 0.26
C THR A 399 -23.91 -6.60 0.59
N GLY A 400 -24.72 -6.06 -0.32
CA GLY A 400 -26.13 -5.80 -0.08
C GLY A 400 -26.33 -4.59 0.83
N MET A 401 -27.51 -4.47 1.41
CA MET A 401 -27.85 -3.38 2.31
C MET A 401 -27.17 -3.57 3.68
N PHE A 402 -26.82 -2.50 4.38
CA PHE A 402 -26.37 -2.61 5.76
C PHE A 402 -27.52 -3.12 6.62
N THR A 403 -27.29 -4.14 7.45
CA THR A 403 -28.37 -4.76 8.24
C THR A 403 -29.14 -3.74 9.10
N SER A 404 -28.46 -2.71 9.60
CA SER A 404 -29.05 -1.58 10.34
C SER A 404 -30.18 -0.88 9.57
N PHE A 405 -30.03 -0.69 8.26
CA PHE A 405 -30.99 0.05 7.43
C PHE A 405 -32.38 -0.59 7.38
N LEU A 406 -32.51 -1.90 7.59
CA LEU A 406 -33.82 -2.55 7.69
C LEU A 406 -34.65 -2.01 8.86
N PHE A 407 -33.96 -1.58 9.92
CA PHE A 407 -34.57 -1.16 11.18
C PHE A 407 -34.67 0.35 11.31
N GLU A 408 -33.87 1.12 10.55
CA GLU A 408 -33.85 2.59 10.57
C GLU A 408 -35.25 3.21 10.36
N PRO A 409 -35.72 4.13 11.24
CA PRO A 409 -37.11 4.57 11.20
C PRO A 409 -37.39 5.38 9.94
N TYR A 410 -36.37 6.12 9.46
CA TYR A 410 -36.46 6.88 8.22
C TYR A 410 -36.59 5.97 6.99
N PHE A 411 -35.98 4.77 7.00
CA PHE A 411 -36.11 3.82 5.89
C PHE A 411 -37.44 3.08 5.97
N GLY A 412 -37.90 2.74 7.16
CA GLY A 412 -39.29 2.38 7.46
C GLY A 412 -39.71 0.98 7.03
N VAL A 413 -38.76 0.07 6.77
CA VAL A 413 -39.08 -1.34 6.49
C VAL A 413 -39.57 -2.03 7.75
N VAL A 414 -38.83 -1.92 8.85
CA VAL A 414 -39.27 -2.36 10.18
C VAL A 414 -39.53 -1.13 11.04
N ASP A 415 -40.70 -1.07 11.65
CA ASP A 415 -41.09 -0.01 12.58
C ASP A 415 -41.54 -0.65 13.90
N LEU A 416 -40.72 -0.44 14.93
CA LEU A 416 -40.95 -0.94 16.29
C LEU A 416 -41.36 0.17 17.26
N SER A 417 -41.74 1.35 16.73
CA SER A 417 -42.10 2.51 17.52
C SER A 417 -43.47 2.37 18.20
N ALA A 418 -43.70 3.18 19.24
CA ALA A 418 -45.00 3.38 19.88
C ALA A 418 -45.74 2.10 20.34
N GLY A 419 -45.02 1.01 20.63
CA GLY A 419 -45.61 -0.25 21.08
C GLY A 419 -46.15 -1.15 19.96
N HIS A 420 -46.14 -0.70 18.71
CA HIS A 420 -46.47 -1.51 17.55
C HIS A 420 -45.24 -2.22 16.99
N ALA A 421 -45.46 -3.23 16.16
CA ALA A 421 -44.45 -3.86 15.33
C ALA A 421 -45.02 -3.94 13.92
N ILE A 422 -44.52 -3.11 13.01
CA ILE A 422 -44.93 -3.09 11.60
C ILE A 422 -43.73 -3.55 10.78
N VAL A 423 -43.96 -4.47 9.85
CA VAL A 423 -42.96 -4.85 8.84
C VAL A 423 -43.55 -4.64 7.46
N ARG A 424 -42.78 -3.99 6.59
CA ARG A 424 -43.21 -3.56 5.27
C ARG A 424 -42.51 -4.37 4.18
N GLY A 425 -43.28 -5.12 3.40
CA GLY A 425 -42.78 -5.90 2.27
C GLY A 425 -42.64 -5.02 1.03
N LEU A 426 -41.40 -4.64 0.69
CA LEU A 426 -41.13 -3.83 -0.51
C LEU A 426 -41.21 -4.72 -1.74
N GLY A 427 -42.19 -4.46 -2.63
CA GLY A 427 -42.38 -5.24 -3.86
C GLY A 427 -43.04 -6.61 -3.65
N GLY A 428 -43.50 -6.91 -2.43
CA GLY A 428 -44.13 -8.18 -2.06
C GLY A 428 -43.36 -8.95 -0.99
N TRP A 429 -44.01 -9.95 -0.39
CA TRP A 429 -43.45 -10.73 0.72
C TRP A 429 -42.33 -11.69 0.32
N GLU A 430 -42.39 -12.23 -0.90
CA GLU A 430 -41.38 -13.13 -1.45
C GLU A 430 -40.14 -12.39 -1.96
N ASN A 431 -40.22 -11.06 -2.10
CA ASN A 431 -39.07 -10.27 -2.55
C ASN A 431 -37.95 -10.33 -1.50
N LYS A 432 -36.72 -10.53 -1.98
CA LYS A 432 -35.55 -10.78 -1.13
C LYS A 432 -34.58 -9.61 -1.14
N VAL A 433 -33.88 -9.46 -0.03
CA VAL A 433 -32.79 -8.50 0.15
C VAL A 433 -31.60 -9.22 0.79
N THR A 434 -30.41 -8.97 0.24
CA THR A 434 -29.16 -9.35 0.91
C THR A 434 -28.75 -8.24 1.86
N VAL A 435 -28.41 -8.61 3.10
CA VAL A 435 -27.92 -7.70 4.13
C VAL A 435 -26.61 -8.18 4.74
N THR A 436 -25.76 -7.24 5.12
CA THR A 436 -24.48 -7.52 5.81
C THR A 436 -24.23 -6.47 6.88
N SER A 437 -23.69 -6.89 8.04
CA SER A 437 -23.29 -5.95 9.10
C SER A 437 -22.03 -5.17 8.68
N PRO A 438 -21.87 -3.88 9.05
CA PRO A 438 -20.63 -3.14 8.77
C PRO A 438 -19.37 -3.83 9.33
N GLY A 439 -19.50 -4.52 10.47
CA GLY A 439 -18.45 -5.36 11.05
C GLY A 439 -18.00 -6.48 10.11
N ASP A 440 -18.96 -7.24 9.57
CA ASP A 440 -18.66 -8.30 8.61
C ASP A 440 -18.15 -7.76 7.28
N ILE A 441 -18.63 -6.60 6.81
CA ILE A 441 -18.08 -5.98 5.60
C ILE A 441 -16.59 -5.69 5.78
N GLY A 442 -16.19 -5.13 6.93
CA GLY A 442 -14.79 -4.90 7.26
C GLY A 442 -13.98 -6.19 7.28
N LYS A 443 -14.49 -7.22 7.97
CA LYS A 443 -13.86 -8.54 8.08
C LYS A 443 -13.66 -9.18 6.71
N LEU A 444 -14.73 -9.26 5.91
CA LEU A 444 -14.71 -9.90 4.60
C LEU A 444 -13.85 -9.14 3.60
N THR A 445 -13.84 -7.81 3.64
CA THR A 445 -12.96 -7.00 2.80
C THR A 445 -11.50 -7.30 3.10
N ALA A 446 -11.13 -7.40 4.37
CA ALA A 446 -9.78 -7.79 4.75
C ALA A 446 -9.45 -9.21 4.22
N GLU A 447 -10.34 -10.19 4.43
CA GLU A 447 -10.13 -11.55 3.90
C GLU A 447 -9.98 -11.59 2.37
N ILE A 448 -10.75 -10.79 1.63
CA ILE A 448 -10.64 -10.66 0.16
C ILE A 448 -9.30 -10.05 -0.25
N LEU A 449 -8.84 -9.02 0.47
CA LEU A 449 -7.59 -8.33 0.16
C LEU A 449 -6.37 -9.21 0.39
N PHE A 450 -6.41 -10.07 1.41
CA PHE A 450 -5.36 -11.02 1.79
C PHE A 450 -5.58 -12.44 1.23
N ALA A 451 -6.58 -12.65 0.38
CA ALA A 451 -6.92 -13.96 -0.16
C ALA A 451 -5.81 -14.52 -1.07
N GLU A 452 -5.57 -15.82 -0.95
CA GLU A 452 -4.77 -16.61 -1.88
C GLU A 452 -5.66 -17.66 -2.58
N PRO A 453 -5.65 -17.73 -3.93
CA PRO A 453 -4.96 -16.82 -4.86
C PRO A 453 -5.53 -15.39 -4.84
N ARG A 454 -4.69 -14.42 -5.22
CA ARG A 454 -5.02 -12.98 -5.21
C ARG A 454 -6.26 -12.67 -6.05
N ILE A 455 -7.23 -12.00 -5.44
CA ILE A 455 -8.45 -11.50 -6.09
C ILE A 455 -8.19 -10.10 -6.67
N ARG A 456 -8.40 -9.92 -7.98
CA ARG A 456 -8.22 -8.63 -8.68
C ARG A 456 -9.11 -8.53 -9.91
N ASN A 457 -9.44 -7.29 -10.28
CA ASN A 457 -10.19 -6.86 -11.46
C ASN A 457 -11.53 -7.58 -11.63
N GLN A 458 -12.24 -7.78 -10.52
CA GLN A 458 -13.54 -8.45 -10.50
C GLN A 458 -14.46 -7.92 -9.40
N VAL A 459 -15.74 -8.23 -9.55
CA VAL A 459 -16.78 -8.02 -8.52
C VAL A 459 -16.83 -9.27 -7.63
N VAL A 460 -16.85 -9.07 -6.32
CA VAL A 460 -16.95 -10.12 -5.31
C VAL A 460 -18.24 -9.93 -4.52
N TYR A 461 -19.06 -10.97 -4.45
CA TYR A 461 -20.30 -10.97 -3.68
C TYR A 461 -20.04 -11.48 -2.27
N THR A 462 -20.62 -10.80 -1.30
CA THR A 462 -20.54 -11.13 0.13
C THR A 462 -21.92 -10.97 0.74
N ALA A 463 -22.23 -11.68 1.82
CA ALA A 463 -23.50 -11.52 2.50
C ALA A 463 -23.40 -11.93 3.96
N GLY A 464 -24.08 -11.19 4.84
CA GLY A 464 -24.45 -11.70 6.16
C GLY A 464 -25.59 -12.71 6.02
N GLU A 465 -26.67 -12.29 5.37
CA GLU A 465 -27.86 -13.10 5.09
C GLU A 465 -28.62 -12.58 3.87
N THR A 466 -29.27 -13.48 3.11
CA THR A 466 -30.28 -13.13 2.11
C THR A 466 -31.65 -13.58 2.62
N ILE A 467 -32.55 -12.63 2.89
CA ILE A 467 -33.84 -12.87 3.53
C ILE A 467 -34.99 -12.25 2.71
N SER A 468 -36.15 -12.90 2.67
CA SER A 468 -37.38 -12.31 2.13
C SER A 468 -38.05 -11.38 3.15
N TYR A 469 -38.81 -10.39 2.70
CA TYR A 469 -39.56 -9.54 3.65
C TYR A 469 -40.60 -10.33 4.47
N GLY A 470 -41.10 -11.45 3.92
CA GLY A 470 -41.96 -12.37 4.64
C GLY A 470 -41.26 -13.04 5.82
N GLU A 471 -40.06 -13.59 5.58
CA GLU A 471 -39.20 -14.19 6.61
C GLU A 471 -38.74 -13.15 7.64
N LEU A 472 -38.43 -11.92 7.21
CA LEU A 472 -38.11 -10.82 8.11
C LEU A 472 -39.27 -10.52 9.06
N ALA A 473 -40.50 -10.49 8.57
CA ALA A 473 -41.68 -10.26 9.39
C ALA A 473 -41.89 -11.37 10.44
N ASP A 474 -41.71 -12.64 10.05
CA ASP A 474 -41.76 -13.77 10.99
C ASP A 474 -40.64 -13.72 12.02
N LEU A 475 -39.44 -13.33 11.61
CA LEU A 475 -38.29 -13.15 12.49
C LEU A 475 -38.54 -12.04 13.52
N VAL A 476 -39.04 -10.88 13.09
CA VAL A 476 -39.36 -9.76 13.99
C VAL A 476 -40.45 -10.17 14.99
N GLU A 477 -41.51 -10.84 14.55
CA GLU A 477 -42.56 -11.36 15.45
C GLU A 477 -41.99 -12.34 16.46
N SER A 478 -41.16 -13.29 16.00
CA SER A 478 -40.49 -14.29 16.83
C SER A 478 -39.57 -13.69 17.88
N VAL A 479 -38.76 -12.69 17.52
CA VAL A 479 -37.75 -12.13 18.42
C VAL A 479 -38.34 -11.11 19.39
N THR A 480 -39.34 -10.32 18.95
CA THR A 480 -39.96 -9.30 19.79
C THR A 480 -41.11 -9.83 20.66
N GLY A 481 -41.69 -10.97 20.29
CA GLY A 481 -42.91 -11.50 20.91
C GLY A 481 -44.15 -10.64 20.66
N LYS A 482 -44.06 -9.60 19.80
CA LYS A 482 -45.17 -8.73 19.42
C LYS A 482 -45.76 -9.22 18.11
N LYS A 483 -47.09 -9.20 18.02
CA LYS A 483 -47.78 -9.48 16.76
C LYS A 483 -47.40 -8.43 15.70
N VAL A 484 -46.82 -8.86 14.58
CA VAL A 484 -46.38 -7.99 13.51
C VAL A 484 -47.56 -7.64 12.59
N GLN A 485 -47.80 -6.34 12.39
CA GLN A 485 -48.63 -5.81 11.32
C GLN A 485 -47.82 -5.83 10.03
N ARG A 486 -48.29 -6.63 9.07
CA ARG A 486 -47.69 -6.77 7.75
C ARG A 486 -48.31 -5.75 6.78
N GLU A 487 -47.49 -4.87 6.21
CA GLU A 487 -47.90 -3.92 5.17
C GLU A 487 -47.16 -4.20 3.86
N GLU A 488 -47.87 -4.36 2.75
CA GLU A 488 -47.21 -4.52 1.46
C GLU A 488 -47.11 -3.18 0.75
N TRP A 489 -45.91 -2.84 0.27
CA TRP A 489 -45.69 -1.67 -0.58
C TRP A 489 -45.37 -2.15 -1.99
N SER A 490 -46.33 -2.01 -2.92
CA SER A 490 -46.13 -2.40 -4.31
C SER A 490 -45.20 -1.45 -5.06
N VAL A 491 -44.49 -1.99 -6.06
CA VAL A 491 -43.58 -1.21 -6.92
C VAL A 491 -44.35 -0.09 -7.63
N GLU A 492 -45.56 -0.35 -8.11
CA GLU A 492 -46.40 0.61 -8.82
C GLU A 492 -46.78 1.78 -7.93
N ALA A 493 -47.20 1.52 -6.69
CA ALA A 493 -47.57 2.56 -5.74
C ALA A 493 -46.36 3.43 -5.36
N MET A 494 -45.19 2.80 -5.15
CA MET A 494 -43.99 3.55 -4.81
C MET A 494 -43.47 4.40 -5.98
N LYS A 495 -43.55 3.90 -7.21
CA LYS A 495 -43.25 4.68 -8.42
C LYS A 495 -44.24 5.82 -8.64
N ALA A 496 -45.52 5.63 -8.31
CA ALA A 496 -46.52 6.70 -8.38
C ALA A 496 -46.18 7.84 -7.41
N ARG A 497 -45.85 7.52 -6.15
CA ARG A 497 -45.39 8.51 -5.15
C ARG A 497 -44.12 9.23 -5.60
N LEU A 498 -43.16 8.50 -6.17
CA LEU A 498 -41.92 9.09 -6.68
C LEU A 498 -42.15 10.04 -7.88
N LYS A 499 -43.25 9.90 -8.63
CA LYS A 499 -43.61 10.89 -9.65
C LYS A 499 -44.16 12.19 -9.06
N GLU A 500 -44.76 12.13 -7.87
CA GLU A 500 -45.27 13.30 -7.15
C GLU A 500 -44.14 14.08 -6.47
N ASP A 501 -43.15 13.36 -5.92
CA ASP A 501 -41.91 13.94 -5.38
C ASP A 501 -40.67 13.22 -5.98
N PRO A 502 -40.18 13.66 -7.16
CA PRO A 502 -39.04 13.05 -7.83
C PRO A 502 -37.70 13.21 -7.10
N ASP A 503 -37.62 14.05 -6.07
CA ASP A 503 -36.38 14.33 -5.36
C ASP A 503 -36.27 13.60 -4.01
N ASP A 504 -37.32 12.86 -3.59
CA ASP A 504 -37.29 12.02 -2.39
C ASP A 504 -36.25 10.89 -2.53
N ALA A 505 -35.07 11.11 -1.96
CA ALA A 505 -33.95 10.18 -2.00
C ALA A 505 -34.28 8.83 -1.35
N LEU A 506 -35.08 8.80 -0.27
CA LEU A 506 -35.44 7.56 0.42
C LEU A 506 -36.42 6.74 -0.42
N GLN A 507 -37.39 7.42 -1.05
CA GLN A 507 -38.33 6.77 -1.95
C GLN A 507 -37.64 6.19 -3.18
N LYS A 508 -36.60 6.86 -3.72
CA LYS A 508 -35.75 6.30 -4.78
C LYS A 508 -35.12 4.97 -4.37
N TYR A 509 -34.53 4.89 -3.17
CA TYR A 509 -33.98 3.63 -2.65
C TYR A 509 -35.06 2.57 -2.50
N ARG A 510 -36.20 2.89 -1.88
CA ARG A 510 -37.31 1.95 -1.68
C ARG A 510 -37.81 1.36 -2.99
N VAL A 511 -37.92 2.17 -4.05
CA VAL A 511 -38.30 1.67 -5.39
C VAL A 511 -37.28 0.65 -5.90
N VAL A 512 -35.98 0.91 -5.80
CA VAL A 512 -34.95 -0.04 -6.26
C VAL A 512 -35.01 -1.36 -5.48
N PHE A 513 -35.12 -1.30 -4.15
CA PHE A 513 -35.24 -2.50 -3.32
C PHE A 513 -36.55 -3.26 -3.57
N ALA A 514 -37.63 -2.56 -3.91
CA ALA A 514 -38.90 -3.18 -4.26
C ALA A 514 -38.90 -3.86 -5.63
N GLU A 515 -38.10 -3.37 -6.59
CA GLU A 515 -37.96 -4.01 -7.90
C GLU A 515 -37.24 -5.36 -7.81
N GLY A 516 -36.50 -5.63 -6.72
CA GLY A 516 -35.87 -6.93 -6.45
C GLY A 516 -34.67 -7.27 -7.34
N LYS A 517 -34.30 -6.37 -8.27
CA LYS A 517 -33.23 -6.58 -9.24
C LYS A 517 -31.87 -6.14 -8.68
N GLY A 518 -30.91 -7.06 -8.57
CA GLY A 518 -29.54 -6.74 -8.12
C GLY A 518 -29.40 -6.38 -6.63
N VAL A 519 -30.46 -6.56 -5.84
CA VAL A 519 -30.49 -6.26 -4.39
C VAL A 519 -30.41 -7.50 -3.51
N SER A 520 -30.45 -8.68 -4.12
CA SER A 520 -30.22 -9.96 -3.47
C SER A 520 -29.48 -10.94 -4.37
N TRP A 521 -28.79 -11.89 -3.75
CA TRP A 521 -28.13 -13.01 -4.42
C TRP A 521 -28.16 -14.27 -3.55
N ASP A 522 -27.86 -15.39 -4.19
CA ASP A 522 -27.74 -16.68 -3.52
C ASP A 522 -26.54 -16.68 -2.57
N MET A 523 -26.78 -17.08 -1.31
CA MET A 523 -25.76 -17.18 -0.28
C MET A 523 -24.63 -18.12 -0.70
N GLU A 524 -24.93 -19.22 -1.42
CA GLU A 524 -23.93 -20.22 -1.84
C GLU A 524 -22.87 -19.64 -2.80
N GLN A 525 -23.21 -18.55 -3.50
CA GLN A 525 -22.33 -17.89 -4.46
C GLN A 525 -21.42 -16.85 -3.80
N THR A 526 -21.62 -16.56 -2.51
CA THR A 526 -20.86 -15.53 -1.81
C THR A 526 -19.46 -16.03 -1.43
N PHE A 527 -18.51 -15.09 -1.40
CA PHE A 527 -17.15 -15.35 -0.98
C PHE A 527 -17.10 -15.97 0.42
N ASN A 528 -17.89 -15.45 1.37
CA ASN A 528 -17.90 -15.95 2.73
C ASN A 528 -18.47 -17.36 2.84
N ALA A 529 -19.52 -17.73 2.10
CA ALA A 529 -20.01 -19.11 2.06
C ALA A 529 -18.97 -20.06 1.45
N GLN A 530 -18.37 -19.69 0.32
CA GLN A 530 -17.34 -20.51 -0.35
C GLN A 530 -16.08 -20.71 0.49
N LYS A 531 -15.74 -19.72 1.32
CA LYS A 531 -14.59 -19.76 2.23
C LYS A 531 -14.92 -20.21 3.65
N GLN A 532 -16.19 -20.57 3.92
CA GLN A 532 -16.67 -20.97 5.23
C GLN A 532 -16.37 -19.93 6.33
N ILE A 533 -16.49 -18.64 5.98
CA ILE A 533 -16.31 -17.53 6.91
C ILE A 533 -17.68 -17.21 7.52
N GLU A 534 -17.80 -17.42 8.83
CA GLU A 534 -19.02 -17.06 9.56
C GLU A 534 -19.24 -15.53 9.56
N THR A 535 -20.50 -15.15 9.39
CA THR A 535 -21.01 -13.77 9.37
C THR A 535 -22.27 -13.69 10.25
N GLU A 536 -22.62 -12.50 10.71
CA GLU A 536 -23.80 -12.26 11.51
C GLU A 536 -25.09 -12.36 10.67
N ASP A 537 -26.06 -13.14 11.15
CA ASP A 537 -27.41 -13.22 10.59
C ASP A 537 -28.33 -12.13 11.17
N VAL A 538 -29.47 -11.86 10.52
CA VAL A 538 -30.43 -10.83 10.93
C VAL A 538 -30.96 -11.10 12.33
N ARG A 539 -31.17 -12.36 12.71
CA ARG A 539 -31.67 -12.73 14.04
C ARG A 539 -30.68 -12.30 15.13
N SER A 540 -29.40 -12.63 14.95
CA SER A 540 -28.32 -12.30 15.87
C SER A 540 -28.16 -10.79 15.98
N TRP A 541 -28.23 -10.08 14.85
CA TRP A 541 -28.18 -8.62 14.83
C TRP A 541 -29.34 -8.00 15.64
N VAL A 542 -30.59 -8.45 15.44
CA VAL A 542 -31.77 -7.96 16.15
C VAL A 542 -31.66 -8.23 17.66
N LEU A 543 -31.23 -9.43 18.05
CA LEU A 543 -31.03 -9.77 19.46
C LEU A 543 -30.00 -8.84 20.13
N GLN A 544 -28.92 -8.51 19.42
CA GLN A 544 -27.87 -7.65 19.97
C GLN A 544 -28.28 -6.19 20.06
N ASN A 545 -28.97 -5.66 19.04
CA ASN A 545 -29.20 -4.22 18.89
C ASN A 545 -30.59 -3.80 19.39
N VAL A 546 -31.62 -4.54 19.00
CA VAL A 546 -33.02 -4.17 19.29
C VAL A 546 -33.43 -4.60 20.70
N THR A 547 -33.16 -5.85 21.08
CA THR A 547 -33.68 -6.38 22.38
C THR A 547 -32.90 -5.91 23.61
N LYS A 548 -31.62 -5.54 23.44
CA LYS A 548 -30.78 -5.02 24.54
C LYS A 548 -30.96 -3.51 24.78
N GLY A 549 -31.89 -2.86 24.08
CA GLY A 549 -32.19 -1.44 24.26
C GLY A 549 -31.08 -0.49 23.79
N VAL A 550 -30.12 -0.98 23.01
CA VAL A 550 -29.05 -0.16 22.40
C VAL A 550 -29.63 0.69 21.26
N TRP A 551 -30.66 0.16 20.59
CA TRP A 551 -31.34 0.82 19.49
C TRP A 551 -32.58 1.55 20.03
N SER A 552 -32.39 2.73 20.61
CA SER A 552 -33.50 3.63 20.95
C SER A 552 -33.93 4.40 19.71
N ALA A 553 -35.20 4.30 19.33
CA ALA A 553 -35.82 5.22 18.38
C ALA A 553 -35.60 6.65 18.90
N ALA A 554 -34.67 7.36 18.29
CA ALA A 554 -34.49 8.80 18.46
C ALA A 554 -35.47 9.55 17.56
#